data_AF-A0AA35WFK7-F1
#
_entry.id   AF-A0AA35WFK7-F1
#
_cell.length_a   1.000
_cell.length_b   1.000
_cell.length_c   1.000
_cell.angle_alpha   90.00
_cell.angle_beta   90.00
_cell.angle_gamma   90.00
#
_symmetry.space_group_name_H-M   'P 1'
#
loop_
_entity.id
_entity.type
_entity.pdbx_description
1 polymer ?
#
loop_
_entity_poly.entity_id
_entity_poly.type
_entity_poly.pdbx_seq_one_letter_code
_entity_poly.pdbx_strand_id
1 'polypeptide(L)'
;MLATNTSCPTWHYYHNATGQCECGKWLTCSSDSNQVDIRNDCCATPLGEDGDYYVGFCPLAHTVNSSNRLYSEMPSNASQLDEVMCGPYNRRGLLCGECKEGYGPAVYSFDQKCAKCSSLWSGYAICLYLFFQFVPTTFILICFVVSRLNITSGPLLGYVLFCQATAAIRTYHYYFLYGYIYNHVALSLRLLLDFIVAVSEFWSLNFFKVIIPPFCISEKLTAIHVHVLNLIPAIYPLVLVIISCVLMELHARKYRIVEILWKPFKIILSKTNITGVTSDAVFRAFASFIFLSNISVMFASYQMVNFVTVYNSVGLIQSEVLYIDPTVEWTDSIPYALTAGVPISVKVSECQETTGHHSIC
;
A
#
# COMPACT_ATOMS: atom_id res chain seq x y z
N MET A 1 -30.04 -35.40 -26.34
CA MET A 1 -30.39 -34.03 -25.93
C MET A 1 -30.92 -34.10 -24.51
N LEU A 2 -30.04 -33.95 -23.51
CA LEU A 2 -30.43 -33.88 -22.10
C LEU A 2 -30.53 -32.40 -21.76
N ALA A 3 -31.74 -31.92 -21.51
CA ALA A 3 -31.97 -30.59 -20.96
C ALA A 3 -31.60 -30.64 -19.47
N THR A 4 -30.34 -30.34 -19.16
CA THR A 4 -29.87 -30.11 -17.80
C THR A 4 -30.31 -28.72 -17.37
N ASN A 5 -31.46 -28.62 -16.73
CA ASN A 5 -31.82 -27.45 -15.92
C ASN A 5 -30.90 -27.44 -14.67
N THR A 6 -29.63 -27.11 -14.87
CA THR A 6 -28.59 -26.95 -13.84
C THR A 6 -28.51 -25.48 -13.40
N SER A 7 -29.66 -24.86 -13.17
CA SER A 7 -29.70 -23.49 -12.65
C SER A 7 -29.58 -23.53 -11.13
N CYS A 8 -28.34 -23.45 -10.63
CA CYS A 8 -28.11 -23.22 -9.22
C CYS A 8 -28.52 -21.79 -8.83
N PRO A 9 -28.87 -21.53 -7.56
CA PRO A 9 -29.07 -20.17 -7.06
C PRO A 9 -27.83 -19.30 -7.30
N THR A 10 -27.99 -17.98 -7.34
CA THR A 10 -26.88 -17.03 -7.38
C THR A 10 -25.83 -17.40 -6.31
N TRP A 11 -24.54 -17.30 -6.65
CA TRP A 11 -23.39 -17.64 -5.79
C TRP A 11 -23.10 -19.14 -5.57
N HIS A 12 -23.86 -20.01 -6.22
CA HIS A 12 -23.63 -21.46 -6.19
C HIS A 12 -23.23 -21.96 -7.57
N TYR A 13 -22.38 -22.99 -7.60
CA TYR A 13 -22.04 -23.69 -8.83
C TYR A 13 -22.55 -25.13 -8.78
N TYR A 14 -22.92 -25.68 -9.94
CA TYR A 14 -23.37 -27.07 -10.02
C TYR A 14 -22.15 -27.99 -10.04
N HIS A 15 -22.02 -28.83 -9.02
CA HIS A 15 -20.92 -29.78 -8.94
C HIS A 15 -21.34 -31.13 -9.54
N ASN A 16 -20.81 -31.43 -10.74
CA ASN A 16 -21.20 -32.61 -11.53
C ASN A 16 -21.03 -33.94 -10.78
N ALA A 17 -20.04 -34.05 -9.89
CA ALA A 17 -19.76 -35.30 -9.18
C ALA A 17 -20.76 -35.58 -8.06
N THR A 18 -21.22 -34.55 -7.34
CA THR A 18 -22.22 -34.70 -6.27
C THR A 18 -23.64 -34.55 -6.77
N GLY A 19 -23.83 -33.94 -7.95
CA GLY A 19 -25.14 -33.59 -8.50
C GLY A 19 -25.85 -32.50 -7.68
N GLN A 20 -25.11 -31.75 -6.86
CA GLN A 20 -25.63 -30.72 -5.95
C GLN A 20 -25.06 -29.34 -6.29
N CYS A 21 -25.80 -28.30 -5.90
CA CYS A 21 -25.30 -26.93 -5.94
C CYS A 21 -24.42 -26.69 -4.72
N GLU A 22 -23.16 -26.36 -4.94
CA GLU A 22 -22.18 -26.10 -3.90
C GLU A 22 -21.84 -24.61 -3.84
N CYS A 23 -21.56 -24.12 -2.63
CA CYS A 23 -21.14 -22.74 -2.41
C CYS A 23 -19.72 -22.54 -2.97
N GLY A 24 -19.45 -21.37 -3.56
CA GLY A 24 -18.08 -21.03 -3.97
C GLY A 24 -17.10 -21.12 -2.80
N LYS A 25 -15.84 -21.53 -3.07
CA LYS A 25 -14.81 -21.80 -2.04
C LYS A 25 -14.56 -20.66 -1.03
N TRP A 26 -14.81 -19.42 -1.44
CA TRP A 26 -14.57 -18.20 -0.65
C TRP A 26 -15.84 -17.63 -0.02
N LEU A 27 -16.96 -18.32 -0.20
CA LEU A 27 -18.28 -17.93 0.28
C LEU A 27 -18.72 -18.88 1.39
N THR A 28 -19.48 -18.34 2.33
CA THR A 28 -20.16 -19.11 3.36
C THR A 28 -21.64 -19.05 3.08
N CYS A 29 -22.23 -20.20 2.75
CA CYS A 29 -23.66 -20.31 2.49
C CYS A 29 -24.36 -20.89 3.72
N SER A 30 -25.33 -20.15 4.27
CA SER A 30 -26.17 -20.60 5.38
C SER A 30 -27.35 -21.41 4.85
N SER A 31 -27.51 -22.65 5.33
CA SER A 31 -28.62 -23.54 4.95
C SER A 31 -29.99 -22.99 5.36
N ASP A 32 -30.03 -22.17 6.41
CA ASP A 32 -31.29 -21.81 7.09
C ASP A 32 -31.84 -20.47 6.62
N SER A 33 -30.96 -19.54 6.23
CA SER A 33 -31.33 -18.16 5.89
C SER A 33 -31.27 -17.84 4.40
N ASN A 34 -30.80 -18.78 3.55
CA ASN A 34 -30.39 -18.50 2.16
C ASN A 34 -29.41 -17.33 2.05
N GLN A 35 -28.74 -16.96 3.15
CA GLN A 35 -27.77 -15.88 3.18
C GLN A 35 -26.43 -16.43 2.71
N VAL A 36 -25.82 -15.71 1.78
CA VAL A 36 -24.46 -15.99 1.30
C VAL A 36 -23.59 -14.84 1.78
N ASP A 37 -22.54 -15.16 2.52
CA ASP A 37 -21.60 -14.16 3.00
C ASP A 37 -20.20 -14.40 2.41
N ILE A 38 -19.48 -13.32 2.13
CA ILE A 38 -18.08 -13.33 1.71
C ILE A 38 -17.18 -12.82 2.85
N ARG A 39 -15.97 -13.34 2.98
CA ARG A 39 -15.00 -12.87 3.98
C ARG A 39 -14.61 -11.41 3.69
N ASN A 40 -14.54 -10.54 4.70
CA ASN A 40 -14.36 -9.09 4.52
C ASN A 40 -13.02 -8.65 3.89
N ASP A 41 -12.04 -9.55 3.80
CA ASP A 41 -10.74 -9.33 3.14
C ASP A 41 -10.75 -9.73 1.64
N CYS A 42 -11.87 -10.25 1.17
CA CYS A 42 -12.10 -10.60 -0.23
C CYS A 42 -13.11 -9.63 -0.84
N CYS A 43 -12.98 -9.36 -2.13
CA CYS A 43 -14.09 -8.83 -2.91
C CYS A 43 -14.46 -9.82 -3.98
N ALA A 44 -15.69 -9.66 -4.46
CA ALA A 44 -16.11 -10.26 -5.70
C ALA A 44 -16.52 -9.18 -6.71
N THR A 45 -16.30 -9.45 -7.99
CA THR A 45 -16.62 -8.55 -9.11
C THR A 45 -17.41 -9.34 -10.15
N PRO A 46 -18.49 -8.80 -10.74
CA PRO A 46 -19.27 -9.52 -11.74
C PRO A 46 -18.46 -9.78 -13.01
N LEU A 47 -18.65 -10.97 -13.60
CA LEU A 47 -18.10 -11.38 -14.88
C LEU A 47 -19.24 -11.37 -15.92
N GLY A 48 -19.37 -10.28 -16.65
CA GLY A 48 -20.40 -10.14 -17.69
C GLY A 48 -21.83 -10.11 -17.16
N GLU A 49 -22.79 -10.42 -18.04
CA GLU A 49 -24.23 -10.43 -17.73
C GLU A 49 -24.74 -11.80 -17.21
N ASP A 50 -23.94 -12.87 -17.37
CA ASP A 50 -24.36 -14.25 -17.13
C ASP A 50 -24.41 -14.65 -15.64
N GLY A 51 -24.15 -13.71 -14.73
CA GLY A 51 -24.20 -13.93 -13.28
C GLY A 51 -22.97 -14.62 -12.69
N ASP A 52 -21.94 -14.89 -13.51
CA ASP A 52 -20.62 -15.28 -13.03
C ASP A 52 -19.91 -14.13 -12.31
N TYR A 53 -18.90 -14.48 -11.52
CA TYR A 53 -18.11 -13.51 -10.77
C TYR A 53 -16.68 -13.99 -10.56
N TYR A 54 -15.80 -13.02 -10.40
CA TYR A 54 -14.46 -13.22 -9.88
C TYR A 54 -14.44 -12.97 -8.39
N VAL A 55 -13.60 -13.69 -7.66
CA VAL A 55 -13.35 -13.50 -6.24
C VAL A 55 -11.86 -13.53 -5.96
N GLY A 56 -11.40 -12.67 -5.08
CA GLY A 56 -9.99 -12.58 -4.71
C GLY A 56 -9.77 -11.66 -3.53
N PHE A 57 -8.55 -11.66 -3.01
CA PHE A 57 -8.16 -10.75 -1.94
C PHE A 57 -8.17 -9.30 -2.43
N CYS A 58 -8.72 -8.43 -1.60
CA CYS A 58 -8.80 -7.01 -1.91
C CYS A 58 -7.92 -6.17 -1.02
N PRO A 59 -7.16 -5.20 -1.57
CA PRO A 59 -6.40 -4.25 -0.77
C PRO A 59 -7.28 -3.33 0.09
N LEU A 60 -8.57 -3.25 -0.22
CA LEU A 60 -9.55 -2.33 0.38
C LEU A 60 -10.43 -2.97 1.47
N ALA A 61 -10.02 -4.14 1.98
CA ALA A 61 -10.78 -4.96 2.95
C ALA A 61 -11.64 -4.15 3.94
N HIS A 62 -12.92 -4.51 3.98
CA HIS A 62 -14.03 -3.70 4.48
C HIS A 62 -13.96 -3.30 5.97
N THR A 63 -14.39 -2.07 6.26
CA THR A 63 -15.02 -1.63 7.54
C THR A 63 -16.41 -1.03 7.30
N VAL A 64 -17.12 -1.47 6.26
CA VAL A 64 -18.47 -0.95 6.00
C VAL A 64 -19.46 -1.75 6.82
N ASN A 65 -20.05 -1.06 7.78
CA ASN A 65 -21.03 -1.47 8.78
C ASN A 65 -20.45 -2.19 10.01
N SER A 66 -20.58 -1.47 11.12
CA SER A 66 -20.22 -1.77 12.52
C SER A 66 -20.88 -3.03 13.12
N SER A 67 -21.49 -3.90 12.33
CA SER A 67 -21.86 -5.23 12.79
C SER A 67 -20.59 -6.07 12.83
N ASN A 68 -20.25 -6.64 13.98
CA ASN A 68 -19.04 -7.46 14.27
C ASN A 68 -18.89 -8.74 13.41
N ARG A 69 -19.32 -8.73 12.14
CA ARG A 69 -19.32 -9.89 11.26
C ARG A 69 -17.99 -9.91 10.51
N LEU A 70 -17.29 -11.04 10.60
CA LEU A 70 -16.10 -11.36 9.79
C LEU A 70 -16.43 -11.52 8.30
N TYR A 71 -17.74 -11.56 7.99
CA TYR A 71 -18.28 -11.75 6.67
C TYR A 71 -19.28 -10.64 6.32
N SER A 72 -19.30 -10.27 5.05
CA SER A 72 -20.22 -9.31 4.45
C SER A 72 -21.25 -10.05 3.63
N GLU A 73 -22.51 -9.66 3.75
CA GLU A 73 -23.61 -10.27 3.02
C GLU A 73 -23.49 -9.95 1.52
N MET A 74 -23.61 -10.99 0.69
CA MET A 74 -23.62 -10.87 -0.76
C MET A 74 -24.99 -10.38 -1.23
N PRO A 75 -25.06 -9.49 -2.23
CA PRO A 75 -26.34 -9.05 -2.78
C PRO A 75 -27.08 -10.22 -3.44
N SER A 76 -28.40 -10.12 -3.58
CA SER A 76 -29.20 -11.15 -4.25
C SER A 76 -28.90 -11.25 -5.76
N ASN A 77 -28.45 -10.15 -6.37
CA ASN A 77 -28.13 -10.04 -7.80
C ASN A 77 -26.64 -9.72 -8.02
N ALA A 78 -25.99 -10.45 -8.92
CA ALA A 78 -24.58 -10.23 -9.25
C ALA A 78 -24.30 -8.84 -9.84
N SER A 79 -25.28 -8.22 -10.50
CA SER A 79 -25.15 -6.85 -11.04
C SER A 79 -24.99 -5.76 -9.98
N GLN A 80 -25.42 -6.02 -8.74
CA GLN A 80 -25.27 -5.08 -7.61
C GLN A 80 -23.93 -5.23 -6.88
N LEU A 81 -23.14 -6.24 -7.23
CA LEU A 81 -21.95 -6.62 -6.49
C LEU A 81 -20.89 -5.52 -6.45
N ASP A 82 -20.66 -4.83 -7.58
CA ASP A 82 -19.73 -3.71 -7.66
C ASP A 82 -20.16 -2.53 -6.77
N GLU A 83 -21.47 -2.23 -6.73
CA GLU A 83 -22.01 -1.16 -5.89
C GLU A 83 -21.89 -1.47 -4.40
N VAL A 84 -22.21 -2.71 -4.01
CA VAL A 84 -22.17 -3.14 -2.60
C VAL A 84 -20.73 -3.27 -2.09
N MET A 85 -19.83 -3.86 -2.88
CA MET A 85 -18.45 -4.14 -2.46
C MET A 85 -17.51 -2.95 -2.71
N CYS A 86 -17.57 -2.32 -3.88
CA CYS A 86 -16.62 -1.27 -4.25
C CYS A 86 -17.17 0.15 -4.03
N GLY A 87 -18.50 0.30 -4.00
CA GLY A 87 -19.19 1.59 -3.88
C GLY A 87 -18.76 2.45 -2.69
N PRO A 88 -18.64 1.91 -1.46
CA PRO A 88 -18.22 2.69 -0.29
C PRO A 88 -16.84 3.34 -0.40
N TYR A 89 -15.99 2.85 -1.31
CA TYR A 89 -14.64 3.35 -1.56
C TYR A 89 -14.53 4.22 -2.82
N ASN A 90 -15.67 4.54 -3.45
CA ASN A 90 -15.76 5.18 -4.78
C ASN A 90 -14.92 4.44 -5.83
N ARG A 91 -14.96 3.11 -5.76
CA ARG A 91 -14.22 2.20 -6.62
C ARG A 91 -15.16 1.38 -7.49
N ARG A 92 -14.61 0.72 -8.50
CA ARG A 92 -15.28 -0.23 -9.40
C ARG A 92 -14.29 -1.22 -10.02
N GLY A 93 -14.81 -2.20 -10.74
CA GLY A 93 -14.04 -3.10 -11.60
C GLY A 93 -13.46 -4.30 -10.85
N LEU A 94 -12.51 -5.00 -11.50
CA LEU A 94 -11.92 -6.24 -10.98
C LEU A 94 -11.30 -5.99 -9.59
N LEU A 95 -11.79 -6.70 -8.58
CA LEU A 95 -11.39 -6.58 -7.17
C LEU A 95 -11.33 -5.12 -6.68
N CYS A 96 -12.25 -4.29 -7.17
CA CYS A 96 -12.30 -2.86 -6.89
C CYS A 96 -11.00 -2.13 -7.30
N GLY A 97 -10.33 -2.53 -8.38
CA GLY A 97 -9.03 -1.95 -8.79
C GLY A 97 -9.11 -0.50 -9.27
N GLU A 98 -10.24 -0.06 -9.79
CA GLU A 98 -10.39 1.25 -10.44
C GLU A 98 -11.19 2.24 -9.59
N CYS A 99 -10.91 3.54 -9.76
CA CYS A 99 -11.77 4.59 -9.22
C CYS A 99 -12.98 4.83 -10.13
N LYS A 100 -14.11 5.25 -9.54
CA LYS A 100 -15.27 5.76 -10.29
C LYS A 100 -14.92 7.07 -11.01
N GLU A 101 -15.68 7.40 -12.05
CA GLU A 101 -15.51 8.65 -12.80
C GLU A 101 -15.60 9.88 -11.89
N GLY A 102 -14.71 10.86 -12.08
CA GLY A 102 -14.58 12.03 -11.20
C GLY A 102 -13.79 11.77 -9.90
N TYR A 103 -13.28 10.55 -9.71
CA TYR A 103 -12.43 10.17 -8.60
C TYR A 103 -11.08 9.66 -9.09
N GLY A 104 -10.07 9.76 -8.24
CA GLY A 104 -8.74 9.27 -8.50
C GLY A 104 -8.13 8.68 -7.22
N PRO A 105 -7.11 7.83 -7.36
CA PRO A 105 -6.46 7.20 -6.22
C PRO A 105 -5.86 8.30 -5.34
N ALA A 106 -6.24 8.30 -4.07
CA ALA A 106 -5.83 9.36 -3.17
C ALA A 106 -4.38 9.15 -2.73
N VAL A 107 -3.60 10.23 -2.77
CA VAL A 107 -2.32 10.26 -2.05
C VAL A 107 -2.57 10.47 -0.57
N TYR A 108 -1.60 10.06 0.26
CA TYR A 108 -1.74 10.01 1.73
C TYR A 108 -2.83 9.07 2.25
N SER A 109 -3.46 8.28 1.39
CA SER A 109 -4.33 7.18 1.81
C SER A 109 -3.52 5.91 2.00
N PHE A 110 -3.89 5.20 3.06
CA PHE A 110 -3.34 3.93 3.51
C PHE A 110 -4.07 2.75 2.88
N ASP A 111 -5.37 2.93 2.73
CA ASP A 111 -6.36 2.04 2.16
C ASP A 111 -6.61 2.34 0.68
N GLN A 112 -5.67 3.03 0.01
CA GLN A 112 -5.77 3.42 -1.40
C GLN A 112 -7.15 3.98 -1.82
N LYS A 113 -7.89 4.63 -0.91
CA LYS A 113 -9.24 5.16 -1.18
C LYS A 113 -9.23 6.06 -2.40
N CYS A 114 -10.32 6.06 -3.14
CA CYS A 114 -10.51 7.04 -4.21
C CYS A 114 -11.08 8.33 -3.60
N ALA A 115 -10.38 9.44 -3.84
CA ALA A 115 -10.81 10.77 -3.44
C ALA A 115 -11.40 11.50 -4.65
N LYS A 116 -12.42 12.32 -4.42
CA LYS A 116 -13.01 13.15 -5.47
C LYS A 116 -11.97 14.14 -5.96
N CYS A 117 -11.74 14.18 -7.27
CA CYS A 117 -10.79 15.10 -7.84
C CYS A 117 -11.50 16.42 -8.13
N SER A 118 -10.97 17.52 -7.59
CA SER A 118 -11.46 18.86 -7.87
C SER A 118 -10.49 19.56 -8.82
N SER A 119 -11.01 20.14 -9.90
CA SER A 119 -10.21 20.82 -10.93
C SER A 119 -9.31 21.90 -10.34
N LEU A 120 -9.79 22.65 -9.34
CA LEU A 120 -9.05 23.72 -8.66
C LEU A 120 -7.81 23.22 -7.89
N TRP A 121 -7.86 22.01 -7.34
CA TRP A 121 -6.80 21.49 -6.47
C TRP A 121 -5.77 20.65 -7.23
N SER A 122 -6.17 20.05 -8.36
CA SER A 122 -5.33 19.13 -9.14
C SER A 122 -3.97 19.71 -9.52
N GLY A 123 -3.89 20.99 -9.88
CA GLY A 123 -2.64 21.65 -10.27
C GLY A 123 -1.63 21.84 -9.12
N TYR A 124 -2.11 22.05 -7.89
CA TYR A 124 -1.26 22.28 -6.72
C TYR A 124 -1.06 21.02 -5.86
N ALA A 125 -1.90 20.00 -6.04
CA ALA A 125 -1.87 18.76 -5.25
C ALA A 125 -0.51 18.07 -5.28
N ILE A 126 0.16 18.01 -6.45
CA ILE A 126 1.50 17.42 -6.55
C ILE A 126 2.55 18.25 -5.80
N CYS A 127 2.49 19.58 -5.89
CA CYS A 127 3.41 20.47 -5.18
C CYS A 127 3.22 20.37 -3.67
N LEU A 128 1.98 20.30 -3.20
CA LEU A 128 1.65 20.08 -1.79
C LEU A 128 2.15 18.71 -1.32
N TYR A 129 1.93 17.65 -2.11
CA TYR A 129 2.46 16.32 -1.82
C TYR A 129 3.98 16.35 -1.65
N LEU A 130 4.71 16.90 -2.62
CA LEU A 130 6.17 17.00 -2.55
C LEU A 130 6.64 17.86 -1.39
N PHE A 131 5.94 18.96 -1.09
CA PHE A 131 6.25 19.82 0.06
C PHE A 131 6.14 19.05 1.38
N PHE A 132 5.03 18.34 1.60
CA PHE A 132 4.78 17.57 2.81
C PHE A 132 5.69 16.34 2.95
N GLN A 133 6.30 15.86 1.86
CA GLN A 133 7.30 14.80 1.91
C GLN A 133 8.72 15.36 2.13
N PHE A 134 9.13 16.34 1.34
CA PHE A 134 10.52 16.82 1.30
C PHE A 134 10.89 17.68 2.49
N VAL A 135 9.98 18.56 2.95
CA VAL A 135 10.29 19.47 4.06
C VAL A 135 10.53 18.71 5.37
N PRO A 136 9.66 17.77 5.81
CA PRO A 136 9.91 17.02 7.04
C PRO A 136 11.14 16.12 6.93
N THR A 137 11.34 15.46 5.79
CA THR A 137 12.50 14.59 5.57
C THR A 137 13.81 15.39 5.69
N THR A 138 13.88 16.57 5.05
CA THR A 138 15.04 17.47 5.13
C THR A 138 15.23 17.98 6.56
N PHE A 139 14.15 18.36 7.22
CA PHE A 139 14.18 18.84 8.60
C PHE A 139 14.75 17.77 9.55
N ILE A 140 14.33 16.51 9.42
CA ILE A 140 14.83 15.41 10.25
C ILE A 140 16.31 15.13 9.96
N LEU A 141 16.75 15.22 8.71
CA LEU A 141 18.17 15.10 8.37
C LEU A 141 19.00 16.17 9.07
N ILE A 142 18.53 17.42 9.04
CA ILE A 142 19.17 18.53 9.76
C ILE A 142 19.19 18.25 11.26
N CYS A 143 18.08 17.77 11.85
CA CYS A 143 18.02 17.38 13.26
C CYS A 143 19.04 16.28 13.59
N PHE A 144 19.19 15.25 12.77
CA PHE A 144 20.14 14.16 13.05
C PHE A 144 21.58 14.65 13.04
N VAL A 145 21.93 15.49 12.07
CA VAL A 145 23.26 16.09 11.97
C VAL A 145 23.53 17.01 13.16
N VAL A 146 22.59 17.89 13.51
CA VAL A 146 22.75 18.85 14.61
C VAL A 146 22.79 18.16 15.97
N SER A 147 21.87 17.23 16.23
CA SER A 147 21.76 16.50 17.49
C SER A 147 22.75 15.35 17.63
N ARG A 148 23.54 15.04 16.58
CA ARG A 148 24.49 13.93 16.53
C ARG A 148 23.83 12.58 16.85
N LEU A 149 22.58 12.41 16.43
CA LEU A 149 21.80 11.21 16.68
C LEU A 149 22.39 10.05 15.88
N ASN A 150 22.66 8.94 16.57
CA ASN A 150 23.13 7.71 15.95
C ASN A 150 22.07 6.62 16.04
N ILE A 151 21.25 6.48 15.00
CA ILE A 151 20.23 5.43 14.94
C ILE A 151 20.86 4.05 14.91
N THR A 152 22.06 3.93 14.37
CA THR A 152 22.76 2.64 14.32
C THR A 152 23.27 2.16 15.68
N SER A 153 23.00 2.90 16.76
CA SER A 153 23.19 2.39 18.12
C SER A 153 22.18 1.26 18.39
N GLY A 154 22.62 0.17 19.04
CA GLY A 154 21.85 -1.07 19.17
C GLY A 154 20.37 -0.90 19.62
N PRO A 155 20.08 -0.17 20.72
CA PRO A 155 18.70 -0.01 21.18
C PRO A 155 17.81 0.79 20.22
N LEU A 156 18.36 1.86 19.62
CA LEU A 156 17.60 2.73 18.74
C LEU A 156 17.34 2.04 17.39
N LEU A 157 18.30 1.25 16.91
CA LEU A 157 18.15 0.43 15.71
C LEU A 157 17.00 -0.57 15.86
N GLY A 158 16.94 -1.28 16.99
CA GLY A 158 15.85 -2.24 17.27
C GLY A 158 14.48 -1.57 17.31
N TYR A 159 14.39 -0.39 17.94
CA TYR A 159 13.16 0.40 17.98
C TYR A 159 12.72 0.88 16.58
N VAL A 160 13.65 1.39 15.78
CA VAL A 160 13.36 1.84 14.40
C VAL A 160 12.90 0.68 13.53
N LEU A 161 13.57 -0.47 13.61
CA LEU A 161 13.17 -1.68 12.89
C LEU A 161 11.76 -2.13 13.30
N PHE A 162 11.42 -2.08 14.58
CA PHE A 162 10.07 -2.37 15.05
C PHE A 162 9.05 -1.40 14.44
N CYS A 163 9.31 -0.09 14.48
CA CYS A 163 8.44 0.92 13.88
C CYS A 163 8.25 0.74 12.36
N GLN A 164 9.31 0.37 11.65
CA GLN A 164 9.22 0.11 10.20
C GLN A 164 8.48 -1.19 9.91
N ALA A 165 8.68 -2.23 10.72
CA ALA A 165 7.94 -3.48 10.60
C ALA A 165 6.43 -3.28 10.88
N THR A 166 6.07 -2.49 11.90
CA THR A 166 4.65 -2.20 12.19
C THR A 166 4.01 -1.37 11.07
N ALA A 167 4.71 -0.37 10.52
CA ALA A 167 4.24 0.39 9.37
C ALA A 167 4.09 -0.49 8.11
N ALA A 168 4.98 -1.45 7.91
CA ALA A 168 4.89 -2.40 6.80
C ALA A 168 3.72 -3.38 6.95
N ILE A 169 3.60 -4.04 8.11
CA ILE A 169 2.48 -4.96 8.43
C ILE A 169 1.14 -4.26 8.26
N ARG A 170 1.09 -2.99 8.66
CA ARG A 170 -0.09 -2.15 8.50
C ARG A 170 -0.58 -2.09 7.07
N THR A 171 0.34 -2.00 6.11
CA THR A 171 -0.04 -1.89 4.70
C THR A 171 -0.63 -3.18 4.13
N TYR A 172 -0.34 -4.35 4.71
CA TYR A 172 -0.76 -5.65 4.15
C TYR A 172 -2.02 -6.25 4.78
N HIS A 173 -2.01 -6.48 6.08
CA HIS A 173 -3.03 -7.33 6.72
C HIS A 173 -3.70 -6.67 7.92
N TYR A 174 -3.12 -5.58 8.42
CA TYR A 174 -3.57 -5.01 9.69
C TYR A 174 -4.89 -4.24 9.55
N TYR A 175 -5.34 -3.80 8.38
CA TYR A 175 -6.60 -3.04 8.29
C TYR A 175 -7.81 -3.84 8.78
N PHE A 176 -7.81 -5.16 8.61
CA PHE A 176 -8.89 -5.99 9.11
C PHE A 176 -8.88 -6.03 10.66
N LEU A 177 -7.74 -6.40 11.25
CA LEU A 177 -7.62 -6.50 12.70
C LEU A 177 -7.68 -5.13 13.38
N TYR A 178 -7.04 -4.13 12.80
CA TYR A 178 -7.05 -2.74 13.27
C TYR A 178 -8.41 -2.11 13.09
N GLY A 179 -9.07 -2.26 11.94
CA GLY A 179 -10.43 -1.74 11.75
C GLY A 179 -11.40 -2.33 12.77
N TYR A 180 -11.28 -3.63 13.03
CA TYR A 180 -12.02 -4.31 14.08
C TYR A 180 -11.70 -3.74 15.48
N ILE A 181 -10.43 -3.74 15.88
CA ILE A 181 -10.00 -3.23 17.20
C ILE A 181 -10.40 -1.75 17.34
N TYR A 182 -10.09 -0.92 16.35
CA TYR A 182 -10.35 0.52 16.33
C TYR A 182 -11.83 0.81 16.54
N ASN A 183 -12.73 0.08 15.86
CA ASN A 183 -14.17 0.27 16.00
C ASN A 183 -14.73 -0.19 17.36
N HIS A 184 -14.08 -1.13 18.05
CA HIS A 184 -14.53 -1.65 19.35
C HIS A 184 -13.87 -1.02 20.58
N VAL A 185 -12.80 -0.28 20.35
CA VAL A 185 -12.01 0.30 21.42
C VAL A 185 -12.51 1.69 21.82
N ALA A 186 -12.40 2.03 23.11
CA ALA A 186 -12.70 3.35 23.65
C ALA A 186 -11.90 4.46 22.94
N LEU A 187 -12.50 5.65 22.80
CA LEU A 187 -11.90 6.79 22.10
C LEU A 187 -10.47 7.11 22.55
N SER A 188 -10.19 7.01 23.85
CA SER A 188 -8.85 7.25 24.41
C SER A 188 -7.78 6.31 23.85
N LEU A 189 -8.09 5.02 23.72
CA LEU A 189 -7.16 4.03 23.18
C LEU A 189 -7.08 4.13 21.65
N ARG A 190 -8.11 4.62 20.95
CA ARG A 190 -8.01 4.98 19.52
C ARG A 190 -6.98 6.08 19.29
N LEU A 191 -7.06 7.17 20.05
CA LEU A 191 -6.09 8.27 19.97
C LEU A 191 -4.66 7.81 20.29
N LEU A 192 -4.50 6.90 21.26
CA LEU A 192 -3.20 6.31 21.57
C LEU A 192 -2.68 5.45 20.40
N LEU A 193 -3.54 4.65 19.78
CA LEU A 193 -3.17 3.86 18.60
C LEU A 193 -2.79 4.76 17.43
N ASP A 194 -3.56 5.80 17.14
CA ASP A 194 -3.25 6.78 16.09
C ASP A 194 -1.90 7.47 16.34
N PHE A 195 -1.60 7.78 17.61
CA PHE A 195 -0.30 8.32 18.00
C PHE A 195 0.84 7.33 17.80
N ILE A 196 0.70 6.07 18.26
CA ILE A 196 1.72 5.02 18.08
C ILE A 196 2.00 4.80 16.59
N VAL A 197 0.94 4.79 15.79
CA VAL A 197 1.02 4.66 14.34
C VAL A 197 1.74 5.86 13.74
N ALA A 198 1.35 7.09 14.09
CA ALA A 198 2.02 8.30 13.59
C ALA A 198 3.52 8.32 13.92
N VAL A 199 3.91 7.88 15.13
CA VAL A 199 5.31 7.73 15.53
C VAL A 199 6.01 6.64 14.71
N SER A 200 5.35 5.52 14.43
CA SER A 200 5.93 4.45 13.62
C SER A 200 6.13 4.87 12.16
N GLU A 201 5.19 5.63 11.60
CA GLU A 201 5.28 6.19 10.24
C GLU A 201 6.38 7.26 10.13
N PHE A 202 6.63 8.03 11.19
CA PHE A 202 7.75 8.97 11.25
C PHE A 202 9.09 8.28 11.01
N TRP A 203 9.32 7.12 11.63
CA TRP A 203 10.52 6.31 11.40
C TRP A 203 10.52 5.58 10.05
N SER A 204 9.39 5.50 9.38
CA SER A 204 9.28 4.94 8.03
C SER A 204 9.38 6.00 6.92
N LEU A 205 9.66 7.27 7.30
CA LEU A 205 9.70 8.44 6.43
C LEU A 205 8.37 8.72 5.70
N ASN A 206 7.25 8.22 6.24
CA ASN A 206 5.90 8.39 5.72
C ASN A 206 5.15 9.47 6.49
N PHE A 207 5.59 10.72 6.38
CA PHE A 207 5.05 11.80 7.20
C PHE A 207 3.57 12.06 6.89
N PHE A 208 2.82 12.44 7.93
CA PHE A 208 1.47 13.02 7.83
C PHE A 208 0.37 12.20 7.15
N LYS A 209 0.59 10.94 6.74
CA LYS A 209 -0.49 10.10 6.17
C LYS A 209 -1.67 9.87 7.14
N VAL A 210 -1.45 10.01 8.45
CA VAL A 210 -2.50 9.92 9.48
C VAL A 210 -3.19 11.27 9.71
N ILE A 211 -2.48 12.38 9.47
CA ILE A 211 -2.92 13.73 9.85
C ILE A 211 -3.58 14.47 8.69
N ILE A 212 -3.01 14.35 7.49
CA ILE A 212 -3.50 15.03 6.29
C ILE A 212 -4.59 14.15 5.67
N PRO A 213 -5.79 14.69 5.40
CA PRO A 213 -6.84 13.94 4.75
C PRO A 213 -6.39 13.52 3.34
N PRO A 214 -6.75 12.31 2.89
CA PRO A 214 -6.36 11.83 1.59
C PRO A 214 -6.96 12.71 0.49
N PHE A 215 -6.17 13.06 -0.52
CA PHE A 215 -6.59 13.92 -1.62
C PHE A 215 -6.17 13.35 -2.97
N CYS A 216 -6.92 13.70 -4.02
CA CYS A 216 -6.62 13.29 -5.38
C CYS A 216 -5.65 14.27 -6.06
N ILE A 217 -4.62 13.73 -6.74
CA ILE A 217 -3.75 14.53 -7.63
C ILE A 217 -4.38 14.65 -9.02
N SER A 218 -4.80 13.53 -9.62
CA SER A 218 -5.47 13.49 -10.92
C SER A 218 -6.30 12.23 -11.07
N GLU A 219 -7.44 12.35 -11.76
CA GLU A 219 -8.33 11.24 -12.13
C GLU A 219 -7.66 10.25 -13.09
N LYS A 220 -6.60 10.69 -13.81
CA LYS A 220 -5.88 9.86 -14.79
C LYS A 220 -4.80 8.98 -14.16
N LEU A 221 -4.55 9.12 -12.86
CA LEU A 221 -3.57 8.29 -12.17
C LEU A 221 -4.19 6.95 -11.79
N THR A 222 -3.41 5.89 -11.94
CA THR A 222 -3.75 4.55 -11.47
C THR A 222 -3.13 4.33 -10.08
N ALA A 223 -3.52 3.25 -9.41
CA ALA A 223 -2.98 2.93 -8.09
C ALA A 223 -1.45 2.69 -8.14
N ILE A 224 -0.95 2.13 -9.24
CA ILE A 224 0.49 1.97 -9.52
C ILE A 224 1.19 3.32 -9.53
N HIS A 225 0.65 4.33 -10.24
CA HIS A 225 1.28 5.65 -10.27
C HIS A 225 1.40 6.27 -8.87
N VAL A 226 0.38 6.10 -8.02
CA VAL A 226 0.43 6.57 -6.62
C VAL A 226 1.48 5.81 -5.81
N HIS A 227 1.68 4.52 -6.07
CA HIS A 227 2.75 3.75 -5.43
C HIS A 227 4.14 4.19 -5.88
N VAL A 228 4.31 4.50 -7.17
CA VAL A 228 5.54 5.11 -7.69
C VAL A 228 5.80 6.47 -7.04
N LEU A 229 4.77 7.28 -6.81
CA LEU A 229 4.92 8.53 -6.05
C LEU A 229 5.39 8.27 -4.62
N ASN A 230 4.94 7.20 -3.96
CA ASN A 230 5.42 6.81 -2.63
C ASN A 230 6.89 6.33 -2.62
N LEU A 231 7.48 6.02 -3.77
CA LEU A 231 8.91 5.73 -3.88
C LEU A 231 9.76 7.01 -3.83
N ILE A 232 9.21 8.15 -4.24
CA ILE A 232 9.88 9.46 -4.22
C ILE A 232 10.39 9.83 -2.80
N PRO A 233 9.56 9.84 -1.74
CA PRO A 233 10.05 10.12 -0.39
C PRO A 233 11.03 9.07 0.14
N ALA A 234 10.97 7.82 -0.36
CA ALA A 234 11.93 6.79 0.01
C ALA A 234 13.31 7.04 -0.62
N ILE A 235 13.38 7.47 -1.88
CA ILE A 235 14.63 7.76 -2.61
C ILE A 235 15.23 9.13 -2.22
N TYR A 236 14.37 10.11 -1.94
CA TYR A 236 14.77 11.50 -1.66
C TYR A 236 15.90 11.65 -0.62
N PRO A 237 15.90 10.93 0.52
CA PRO A 237 17.00 11.03 1.47
C PRO A 237 18.35 10.54 0.93
N LEU A 238 18.40 9.55 0.03
CA LEU A 238 19.64 9.15 -0.63
C LEU A 238 20.18 10.27 -1.51
N VAL A 239 19.28 10.93 -2.25
CA VAL A 239 19.63 12.10 -3.07
C VAL A 239 20.15 13.24 -2.20
N LEU A 240 19.52 13.50 -1.06
CA LEU A 240 20.00 14.50 -0.10
C LEU A 240 21.39 14.17 0.45
N VAL A 241 21.66 12.91 0.80
CA VAL A 241 22.98 12.47 1.26
C VAL A 241 24.03 12.66 0.17
N ILE A 242 23.74 12.27 -1.07
CA ILE A 242 24.66 12.44 -2.22
C ILE A 242 24.95 13.92 -2.45
N ILE A 243 23.91 14.76 -2.53
CA ILE A 243 24.05 16.21 -2.70
C ILE A 243 24.88 16.81 -1.55
N SER A 244 24.61 16.39 -0.31
CA SER A 244 25.34 16.88 0.86
C SER A 244 26.83 16.48 0.82
N CYS A 245 27.15 15.25 0.42
CA CYS A 245 28.53 14.80 0.20
C CYS A 245 29.25 15.64 -0.86
N VAL A 246 28.60 15.88 -2.01
CA VAL A 246 29.16 16.74 -3.06
C VAL A 246 29.39 18.17 -2.57
N LEU A 247 28.43 18.75 -1.85
CA LEU A 247 28.55 20.09 -1.28
C LEU A 247 29.68 20.17 -0.25
N MET A 248 29.87 19.15 0.59
CA MET A 248 30.97 19.09 1.56
C MET A 248 32.34 19.03 0.86
N GLU A 249 32.47 18.22 -0.20
CA GLU A 249 33.71 18.11 -0.98
C GLU A 249 34.02 19.42 -1.71
N LEU A 250 33.02 20.05 -2.33
CA LEU A 250 33.17 21.36 -2.98
C LEU A 250 33.55 22.46 -1.98
N HIS A 251 32.98 22.42 -0.77
CA HIS A 251 33.34 23.32 0.32
C HIS A 251 34.79 23.10 0.78
N ALA A 252 35.23 21.84 0.93
CA ALA A 252 36.60 21.51 1.30
C ALA A 252 37.63 22.04 0.28
N ARG A 253 37.27 22.05 -1.01
CA ARG A 253 38.07 22.63 -2.10
C ARG A 253 37.97 24.16 -2.24
N LYS A 254 37.25 24.83 -1.33
CA LYS A 254 37.05 26.30 -1.31
C LYS A 254 36.41 26.85 -2.59
N TYR A 255 35.43 26.15 -3.14
CA TYR A 255 34.71 26.65 -4.31
C TYR A 255 33.85 27.88 -3.94
N ARG A 256 34.08 29.01 -4.62
CA ARG A 256 33.54 30.33 -4.22
C ARG A 256 32.03 30.38 -4.08
N ILE A 257 31.28 29.71 -4.98
CA ILE A 257 29.81 29.70 -4.94
C ILE A 257 29.30 28.99 -3.68
N VAL A 258 29.88 27.82 -3.36
CA VAL A 258 29.51 27.03 -2.19
C VAL A 258 29.88 27.76 -0.89
N GLU A 259 31.04 28.42 -0.85
CA GLU A 259 31.42 29.22 0.31
C GLU A 259 30.44 30.38 0.57
N ILE A 260 29.97 31.07 -0.49
CA ILE A 260 28.96 32.14 -0.36
C ILE A 260 27.64 31.57 0.17
N LEU A 261 27.17 30.44 -0.37
CA LEU A 261 25.96 29.76 0.09
C LEU A 261 26.07 29.28 1.55
N TRP A 262 27.28 28.93 2.01
CA TRP A 262 27.51 28.43 3.37
C TRP A 262 27.62 29.54 4.44
N LYS A 263 27.93 30.79 4.06
CA LYS A 263 28.02 31.94 4.99
C LYS A 263 26.81 32.10 5.92
N PRO A 264 25.54 32.10 5.44
CA PRO A 264 24.40 32.23 6.35
C PRO A 264 24.32 31.09 7.36
N PHE A 265 24.59 29.85 6.93
CA PHE A 265 24.60 28.68 7.83
C PHE A 265 25.70 28.80 8.89
N LYS A 266 26.90 29.26 8.51
CA LYS A 266 27.99 29.49 9.47
C LYS A 266 27.61 30.51 10.54
N ILE A 267 26.92 31.59 10.17
CA ILE A 267 26.44 32.60 11.13
C ILE A 267 25.45 31.97 12.09
N ILE A 268 24.46 31.23 11.59
CA ILE A 268 23.45 30.55 12.42
C ILE A 268 24.11 29.52 13.35
N LEU A 269 24.97 28.65 12.83
CA LEU A 269 25.67 27.59 13.60
C LEU A 269 26.62 28.16 14.65
N SER A 270 27.28 29.29 14.36
CA SER A 270 28.16 29.95 15.32
C SER A 270 27.37 30.53 16.50
N LYS A 271 26.15 31.02 16.27
CA LYS A 271 25.28 31.56 17.33
C LYS A 271 24.67 30.49 18.23
N THR A 272 24.42 29.31 17.71
CA THR A 272 23.78 28.21 18.47
C THR A 272 24.77 27.42 19.32
N ASN A 273 26.04 27.84 19.43
CA ASN A 273 27.13 27.07 20.06
C ASN A 273 27.29 25.66 19.49
N ILE A 274 26.79 25.39 18.28
CA ILE A 274 27.00 24.13 17.56
C ILE A 274 28.39 24.19 16.92
N THR A 275 29.41 24.39 17.75
CA THR A 275 30.81 24.27 17.35
C THR A 275 31.25 22.84 17.65
N GLY A 276 31.78 22.15 16.63
CA GLY A 276 32.27 20.78 16.77
C GLY A 276 31.36 19.68 16.25
N VAL A 277 30.50 19.93 15.25
CA VAL A 277 29.97 18.83 14.43
C VAL A 277 31.17 18.18 13.74
N THR A 278 31.56 17.00 14.22
CA THR A 278 32.66 16.23 13.64
C THR A 278 32.18 15.61 12.33
N SER A 279 33.10 15.38 11.39
CA SER A 279 32.82 14.60 10.18
C SER A 279 32.16 13.26 10.52
N ASP A 280 32.62 12.62 11.58
CA ASP A 280 32.06 11.38 12.11
C ASP A 280 30.56 11.47 12.50
N ALA A 281 30.10 12.60 13.07
CA ALA A 281 28.69 12.78 13.39
C ALA A 281 27.83 12.90 12.13
N VAL A 282 28.35 13.58 11.09
CA VAL A 282 27.69 13.68 9.78
C VAL A 282 27.60 12.30 9.11
N PHE A 283 28.70 11.54 9.12
CA PHE A 283 28.72 10.17 8.57
C PHE A 283 27.72 9.26 9.28
N ARG A 284 27.61 9.31 10.61
CA ARG A 284 26.62 8.54 11.37
C ARG A 284 25.18 8.95 11.05
N ALA A 285 24.91 10.24 10.89
CA ALA A 285 23.60 10.72 10.47
C ALA A 285 23.25 10.24 9.05
N PHE A 286 24.21 10.28 8.12
CA PHE A 286 24.02 9.78 6.75
C PHE A 286 23.80 8.27 6.71
N ALA A 287 24.59 7.49 7.45
CA ALA A 287 24.40 6.04 7.55
C ALA A 287 23.01 5.69 8.10
N SER A 288 22.55 6.42 9.13
CA SER A 288 21.21 6.28 9.68
C SER A 288 20.12 6.57 8.63
N PHE A 289 20.29 7.63 7.84
CA PHE A 289 19.33 8.01 6.80
C PHE A 289 19.31 7.04 5.62
N ILE A 290 20.46 6.55 5.17
CA ILE A 290 20.57 5.50 4.15
C ILE A 290 19.85 4.25 4.62
N PHE A 291 20.04 3.85 5.89
CA PHE A 291 19.36 2.71 6.47
C PHE A 291 17.83 2.89 6.47
N LEU A 292 17.32 4.02 6.95
CA LEU A 292 15.89 4.33 6.95
C LEU A 292 15.30 4.28 5.53
N SER A 293 15.99 4.93 4.58
CA SER A 293 15.59 4.99 3.18
C SER A 293 15.56 3.61 2.53
N ASN A 294 16.60 2.77 2.71
CA ASN A 294 16.67 1.44 2.11
C ASN A 294 15.50 0.55 2.53
N ILE A 295 15.08 0.63 3.79
CA ILE A 295 13.94 -0.15 4.28
C ILE A 295 12.64 0.34 3.67
N SER A 296 12.43 1.67 3.58
CA SER A 296 11.25 2.23 2.92
C SER A 296 11.21 1.88 1.42
N VAL A 297 12.36 1.92 0.73
CA VAL A 297 12.48 1.47 -0.66
C VAL A 297 12.13 -0.02 -0.77
N MET A 298 12.70 -0.88 0.08
CA MET A 298 12.42 -2.31 0.08
C MET A 298 10.92 -2.60 0.27
N PHE A 299 10.25 -1.89 1.19
CA PHE A 299 8.81 -2.08 1.41
C PHE A 299 7.95 -1.57 0.25
N ALA A 300 8.24 -0.38 -0.28
CA ALA A 300 7.54 0.14 -1.46
C ALA A 300 7.72 -0.80 -2.67
N SER A 301 8.92 -1.37 -2.81
CA SER A 301 9.26 -2.30 -3.87
C SER A 301 8.57 -3.65 -3.71
N TYR A 302 8.52 -4.17 -2.48
CA TYR A 302 7.76 -5.38 -2.16
C TYR A 302 6.26 -5.21 -2.50
N GLN A 303 5.68 -4.04 -2.25
CA GLN A 303 4.28 -3.75 -2.62
C GLN A 303 4.04 -3.79 -4.13
N MET A 304 5.02 -3.38 -4.93
CA MET A 304 4.92 -3.41 -6.39
C MET A 304 5.07 -4.80 -7.01
N VAL A 305 5.56 -5.79 -6.27
CA VAL A 305 5.74 -7.17 -6.78
C VAL A 305 4.70 -8.15 -6.24
N ASN A 306 3.91 -7.74 -5.25
CA ASN A 306 2.89 -8.60 -4.68
C ASN A 306 1.70 -8.75 -5.62
N PHE A 307 1.30 -9.98 -5.83
CA PHE A 307 0.14 -10.35 -6.62
C PHE A 307 -0.93 -10.99 -5.75
N VAL A 308 -2.14 -11.03 -6.29
CA VAL A 308 -3.25 -11.81 -5.77
C VAL A 308 -3.81 -12.69 -6.86
N THR A 309 -4.18 -13.90 -6.47
CA THR A 309 -4.84 -14.84 -7.35
C THR A 309 -6.32 -14.50 -7.44
N VAL A 310 -6.83 -14.37 -8.65
CA VAL A 310 -8.24 -14.20 -8.97
C VAL A 310 -8.83 -15.58 -9.25
N TYR A 311 -9.90 -15.92 -8.55
CA TYR A 311 -10.63 -17.16 -8.74
C TYR A 311 -11.96 -16.89 -9.43
N ASN A 312 -12.44 -17.82 -10.25
CA ASN A 312 -13.80 -17.78 -10.78
C ASN A 312 -14.84 -18.29 -9.75
N SER A 313 -16.12 -18.31 -10.13
CA SER A 313 -17.24 -18.76 -9.30
C SER A 313 -17.09 -20.20 -8.78
N VAL A 314 -16.41 -21.06 -9.54
CA VAL A 314 -16.12 -22.47 -9.22
C VAL A 314 -14.89 -22.62 -8.31
N GLY A 315 -14.11 -21.55 -8.10
CA GLY A 315 -12.88 -21.57 -7.32
C GLY A 315 -11.64 -22.03 -8.10
N LEU A 316 -11.72 -22.08 -9.43
CA LEU A 316 -10.56 -22.27 -10.30
C LEU A 316 -9.79 -20.95 -10.45
N ILE A 317 -8.47 -21.05 -10.54
CA ILE A 317 -7.60 -19.89 -10.76
C ILE A 317 -7.84 -19.38 -12.18
N GLN A 318 -8.18 -18.10 -12.30
CA GLN A 318 -8.35 -17.44 -13.59
C GLN A 318 -7.09 -16.66 -14.00
N SER A 319 -6.56 -15.85 -13.08
CA SER A 319 -5.41 -14.99 -13.34
C SER A 319 -4.68 -14.62 -12.05
N GLU A 320 -3.44 -14.14 -12.19
CA GLU A 320 -2.69 -13.51 -11.12
C GLU A 320 -2.52 -12.04 -11.47
N VAL A 321 -3.06 -11.16 -10.62
CA VAL A 321 -3.07 -9.72 -10.85
C VAL A 321 -2.31 -9.01 -9.75
N LEU A 322 -1.84 -7.80 -10.02
CA LEU A 322 -1.08 -7.03 -9.05
C LEU A 322 -1.97 -6.65 -7.85
N TYR A 323 -1.49 -6.87 -6.62
CA TYR A 323 -2.27 -6.61 -5.40
C TYR A 323 -2.72 -5.15 -5.28
N ILE A 324 -1.83 -4.23 -5.65
CA ILE A 324 -2.10 -2.78 -5.55
C ILE A 324 -2.98 -2.26 -6.69
N ASP A 325 -3.03 -2.98 -7.82
CA ASP A 325 -3.81 -2.61 -8.99
C ASP A 325 -4.24 -3.87 -9.75
N PRO A 326 -5.37 -4.47 -9.34
CA PRO A 326 -5.88 -5.70 -9.93
C PRO A 326 -6.20 -5.61 -11.42
N THR A 327 -6.16 -4.42 -12.03
CA THR A 327 -6.34 -4.25 -13.49
C THR A 327 -5.12 -4.66 -14.30
N VAL A 328 -3.96 -4.83 -13.65
CA VAL A 328 -2.70 -5.18 -14.29
C VAL A 328 -2.36 -6.63 -13.97
N GLU A 329 -2.20 -7.44 -15.00
CA GLU A 329 -1.71 -8.81 -14.86
C GLU A 329 -0.28 -8.81 -14.30
N TRP A 330 0.02 -9.77 -13.43
CA TRP A 330 1.33 -9.81 -12.75
C TRP A 330 2.50 -9.93 -13.74
N THR A 331 2.31 -10.63 -14.86
CA THR A 331 3.29 -10.76 -15.96
C THR A 331 3.66 -9.42 -16.57
N ASP A 332 2.71 -8.49 -16.66
CA ASP A 332 2.92 -7.14 -17.18
C ASP A 332 3.58 -6.22 -16.14
N SER A 333 3.60 -6.63 -14.86
CA SER A 333 4.18 -5.85 -13.77
C SER A 333 5.71 -5.98 -13.66
N ILE A 334 6.34 -6.92 -14.37
CA ILE A 334 7.79 -7.20 -14.30
C ILE A 334 8.68 -5.96 -14.50
N PRO A 335 8.39 -5.04 -15.43
CA PRO A 335 9.19 -3.81 -15.57
C PRO A 335 9.20 -2.96 -14.30
N TYR A 336 8.06 -2.90 -13.58
CA TYR A 336 7.96 -2.16 -12.32
C TYR A 336 8.79 -2.84 -11.22
N ALA A 337 8.75 -4.18 -11.15
CA ALA A 337 9.58 -4.97 -10.23
C ALA A 337 11.08 -4.69 -10.42
N LEU A 338 11.54 -4.60 -11.68
CA LEU A 338 12.92 -4.30 -12.02
C LEU A 338 13.31 -2.86 -11.63
N THR A 339 12.44 -1.89 -11.88
CA THR A 339 12.71 -0.49 -11.46
C THR A 339 12.81 -0.32 -9.96
N ALA A 340 12.15 -1.19 -9.20
CA ALA A 340 12.16 -1.19 -7.75
C ALA A 340 13.45 -1.79 -7.17
N GLY A 341 14.37 -2.31 -8.00
CA GLY A 341 15.67 -2.82 -7.57
C GLY A 341 15.57 -4.05 -6.66
N VAL A 342 14.42 -4.74 -6.67
CA VAL A 342 14.23 -5.96 -5.90
C VAL A 342 15.03 -7.07 -6.57
N PRO A 343 15.88 -7.81 -5.86
CA PRO A 343 16.35 -9.09 -6.36
C PRO A 343 15.13 -10.00 -6.48
N ILE A 344 14.58 -10.11 -7.71
CA ILE A 344 13.45 -10.97 -8.00
C ILE A 344 13.93 -12.40 -7.79
N SER A 345 13.65 -12.94 -6.60
CA SER A 345 13.77 -14.37 -6.35
C SER A 345 12.59 -15.02 -7.04
N VAL A 346 12.72 -15.27 -8.35
CA VAL A 346 11.70 -15.96 -9.14
C VAL A 346 11.55 -17.34 -8.51
N LYS A 347 10.48 -17.53 -7.74
CA LYS A 347 10.07 -18.85 -7.29
C LYS A 347 9.49 -19.53 -8.53
N VAL A 348 10.35 -20.15 -9.32
CA VAL A 348 9.92 -21.06 -10.37
C VAL A 348 9.21 -22.18 -9.62
N SER A 349 7.88 -22.14 -9.60
CA SER A 349 7.10 -23.32 -9.28
C SER A 349 7.49 -24.35 -10.33
N GLU A 350 8.34 -25.31 -9.96
CA GLU A 350 8.47 -26.54 -10.71
C GLU A 350 7.06 -27.11 -10.83
N CYS A 351 6.49 -27.01 -12.04
CA CYS A 351 5.40 -27.86 -12.44
C CYS A 351 5.94 -29.29 -12.32
N GLN A 352 5.70 -29.93 -11.18
CA GLN A 352 5.90 -31.36 -11.06
C GLN A 352 4.98 -32.01 -12.09
N GLU A 353 5.58 -32.54 -13.16
CA GLU A 353 4.95 -33.51 -14.04
C GLU A 353 4.52 -34.70 -13.17
N THR A 354 3.28 -34.67 -12.70
CA THR A 354 2.61 -35.89 -12.26
C THR A 354 2.30 -36.69 -13.52
N THR A 355 3.21 -37.63 -13.82
CA THR A 355 3.00 -38.67 -14.83
C THR A 355 1.67 -39.37 -14.57
N GLY A 356 0.67 -39.08 -15.41
CA GLY A 356 -0.53 -39.91 -15.57
C GLY A 356 -1.82 -39.38 -14.97
N HIS A 357 -2.30 -38.22 -15.43
CA HIS A 357 -3.68 -38.01 -15.92
C HIS A 357 -3.93 -36.50 -16.08
N HIS A 358 -4.34 -36.10 -17.29
CA HIS A 358 -4.83 -34.77 -17.70
C HIS A 358 -4.69 -33.64 -16.68
N SER A 359 -3.51 -33.02 -16.68
CA SER A 359 -3.28 -31.72 -16.04
C SER A 359 -3.81 -30.61 -16.96
N ILE A 360 -4.85 -29.92 -16.50
CA ILE A 360 -5.19 -28.56 -16.95
C ILE A 360 -4.35 -27.64 -16.04
N CYS A 361 -3.55 -26.76 -16.66
CA CYS A 361 -2.72 -25.77 -15.98
C CYS A 361 -3.53 -24.82 -15.10
#